data_AF-E2BVT5-F1
#
_entry.id   AF-E2BVT5-F1
#
_cell.length_a   1.000
_cell.length_b   1.000
_cell.length_c   1.000
_cell.angle_alpha   90.00
_cell.angle_beta   90.00
_cell.angle_gamma   90.00
#
_symmetry.space_group_name_H-M   'P 1'
#
loop_
_entity.id
_entity.type
_entity.pdbx_description
1 polymer ?
#
loop_
_entity_poly.entity_id
_entity_poly.type
_entity_poly.pdbx_seq_one_letter_code
_entity_poly.pdbx_strand_id
1 'polypeptide(L)'
;TVNPELDPLLANNPFFTYGEKWVIGRKRLTYAFSSMRLKILLENVKQVCQQFEDFIDRRLNKTEQVEMELKDLFARYTTQVVASAGFGVNGFCF
;
A
#
# COMPACT_ATOMS: atom_id res chain seq x y z
N THR A 1 24.07 13.59 1.56
CA THR A 1 22.88 14.17 0.90
C THR A 1 22.78 13.58 -0.50
N VAL A 2 21.58 13.24 -0.97
CA VAL A 2 21.40 12.60 -2.29
C VAL A 2 21.76 13.59 -3.41
N ASN A 3 22.54 13.16 -4.40
CA ASN A 3 22.87 14.00 -5.56
C ASN A 3 21.67 14.03 -6.54
N PRO A 4 21.05 15.20 -6.79
CA PRO A 4 19.87 15.30 -7.66
C PRO A 4 20.11 14.97 -9.13
N GLU A 5 21.34 15.09 -9.64
CA GLU A 5 21.65 14.78 -11.04
C GLU A 5 21.87 13.28 -11.27
N LEU A 6 22.39 12.59 -10.25
CA LEU A 6 22.62 11.14 -10.32
C LEU A 6 21.38 10.34 -9.92
N ASP A 7 20.59 10.85 -8.95
CA ASP A 7 19.36 10.21 -8.49
C ASP A 7 18.26 11.24 -8.20
N PRO A 8 17.56 11.70 -9.25
CA PRO A 8 16.47 12.66 -9.10
C PRO A 8 15.25 12.10 -8.35
N LEU A 9 15.09 10.78 -8.28
CA LEU A 9 13.97 10.14 -7.58
C LEU A 9 14.16 10.22 -6.07
N LEU A 10 15.32 9.77 -5.57
CA LEU A 10 15.63 9.84 -4.14
C LEU A 10 15.84 11.29 -3.68
N ALA A 11 16.35 12.17 -4.54
CA ALA A 11 16.53 13.59 -4.19
C ALA A 11 15.21 14.32 -3.89
N ASN A 12 14.08 13.83 -4.41
CA ASN A 12 12.74 14.36 -4.14
C ASN A 12 11.92 13.48 -3.19
N ASN A 13 12.46 12.34 -2.75
CA ASN A 13 11.76 11.43 -1.86
C ASN A 13 11.68 12.04 -0.44
N PRO A 14 10.48 12.12 0.17
CA PRO A 14 10.30 12.69 1.51
C PRO A 14 11.17 12.07 2.61
N PHE A 15 11.60 10.82 2.48
CA PHE A 15 12.48 10.16 3.45
C PHE A 15 13.95 10.60 3.36
N PHE A 16 14.34 11.22 2.25
CA PHE A 16 15.72 11.65 1.98
C PHE A 16 15.87 13.18 1.92
N THR A 17 14.77 13.91 1.72
CA THR A 17 14.76 15.38 1.82
C THR A 17 14.90 15.88 3.26
N TYR A 18 15.42 17.09 3.43
CA TYR A 18 15.60 17.74 4.74
C TYR A 18 15.32 19.26 4.63
N GLY A 19 15.26 19.94 5.78
CA GLY A 19 15.02 21.38 5.85
C GLY A 19 13.66 21.78 5.26
N GLU A 20 13.62 22.93 4.60
CA GLU A 20 12.38 23.50 4.04
C GLU A 20 11.72 22.57 3.01
N LYS A 21 12.50 21.91 2.15
CA LYS A 21 11.98 20.95 1.16
C LYS A 21 11.19 19.82 1.83
N TRP A 22 11.71 19.27 2.92
CA TRP A 22 11.02 18.25 3.70
C TRP A 22 9.75 18.79 4.37
N VAL A 23 9.82 19.99 4.95
CA VAL A 23 8.66 20.63 5.60
C VAL A 23 7.51 20.82 4.60
N ILE A 24 7.80 21.32 3.41
CA ILE A 24 6.81 21.52 2.34
C ILE A 24 6.23 20.18 1.87
N GLY A 25 7.08 19.17 1.63
CA GLY A 25 6.64 17.84 1.20
C GLY A 25 5.76 17.14 2.25
N ARG A 26 6.19 17.17 3.53
CA ARG A 26 5.45 16.57 4.65
C ARG A 26 4.09 17.20 4.86
N LYS A 27 3.97 18.53 4.74
CA LYS A 27 2.67 19.23 4.84
C LYS A 27 1.65 18.64 3.88
N ARG A 28 2.02 18.37 2.62
CA ARG A 28 1.12 17.76 1.63
C ARG A 28 0.65 16.36 2.06
N LEU A 29 1.55 15.51 2.54
CA LEU A 29 1.22 14.18 3.04
C LEU A 29 0.29 14.24 4.26
N THR A 30 0.55 15.14 5.21
CA THR A 30 -0.31 15.30 6.40
C THR A 30 -1.76 15.60 6.04
N TYR A 31 -2.01 16.43 5.01
CA TYR A 31 -3.38 16.68 4.53
C TYR A 31 -4.01 15.47 3.83
N ALA A 32 -3.20 14.66 3.13
CA ALA A 32 -3.67 13.44 2.46
C ALA A 32 -4.09 12.34 3.46
N PHE A 33 -3.51 12.33 4.67
CA PHE A 33 -3.80 11.36 5.74
C PHE A 33 -4.61 11.96 6.89
N SER A 34 -5.49 12.92 6.62
CA SER A 34 -6.46 13.40 7.62
C SER A 34 -7.43 12.29 8.03
N SER A 35 -8.05 12.39 9.21
CA SER A 35 -8.99 11.38 9.70
C SER A 35 -10.14 11.09 8.73
N MET A 36 -10.64 12.11 8.01
CA MET A 36 -11.67 11.92 7.00
C MET A 36 -11.15 11.12 5.81
N ARG A 37 -9.93 11.41 5.33
CA ARG A 37 -9.30 10.67 4.23
C ARG A 37 -9.00 9.23 4.65
N LEU A 38 -8.50 9.01 5.86
CA LEU A 38 -8.27 7.66 6.40
C LEU A 38 -9.56 6.82 6.47
N LYS A 39 -10.70 7.43 6.84
CA LYS A 39 -12.00 6.74 6.81
C LYS A 39 -12.39 6.32 5.38
N ILE A 40 -12.12 7.15 4.37
CA ILE A 40 -12.37 6.78 2.97
C ILE A 40 -11.45 5.63 2.55
N LEU A 41 -10.16 5.69 2.91
CA LEU A 41 -9.21 4.62 2.60
C LEU A 41 -9.58 3.29 3.27
N LEU A 42 -10.16 3.33 4.48
CA LEU A 42 -10.60 2.13 5.21
C LEU A 42 -11.62 1.30 4.42
N GLU A 43 -12.52 1.94 3.66
CA GLU A 43 -13.48 1.21 2.82
C GLU A 43 -12.77 0.42 1.71
N ASN A 44 -11.70 0.96 1.13
CA ASN A 44 -10.86 0.23 0.19
C ASN A 44 -10.15 -0.95 0.87
N VAL A 45 -9.62 -0.77 2.09
CA VAL A 45 -8.98 -1.86 2.84
C VAL A 45 -9.97 -2.99 3.11
N LYS A 46 -11.21 -2.69 3.53
CA LYS A 46 -12.26 -3.70 3.76
C LYS A 46 -12.55 -4.53 2.52
N GLN A 47 -12.63 -3.90 1.35
CA GLN A 47 -12.82 -4.62 0.08
C GLN A 47 -11.66 -5.57 -0.22
N VAL A 48 -10.42 -5.16 0.07
CA VAL A 48 -9.25 -6.01 -0.09
C VAL A 48 -9.24 -7.15 0.92
N CYS A 49 -9.71 -6.94 2.16
CA CYS A 49 -9.91 -8.02 3.12
C CYS A 49 -10.90 -9.07 2.60
N GLN A 50 -12.02 -8.66 2.01
CA GLN A 50 -12.96 -9.61 1.40
C GLN A 50 -12.30 -10.41 0.27
N GLN A 51 -11.55 -9.75 -0.62
CA GLN A 51 -10.82 -10.46 -1.69
C GLN A 51 -9.80 -11.46 -1.15
N PHE A 52 -9.16 -11.12 -0.03
CA PHE A 52 -8.19 -11.96 0.66
C PHE A 52 -8.86 -13.19 1.29
N GLU A 53 -9.98 -13.01 1.98
CA GLU A 53 -10.79 -14.09 2.54
C GLU A 53 -11.29 -15.02 1.42
N ASP A 54 -11.90 -14.45 0.37
CA ASP A 54 -12.40 -15.23 -0.76
C ASP A 54 -11.27 -16.02 -1.45
N PHE A 55 -10.05 -15.45 -1.52
CA PHE A 55 -8.88 -16.14 -2.07
C PHE A 55 -8.50 -17.37 -1.24
N ILE A 56 -8.47 -17.23 0.09
CA ILE A 56 -8.16 -18.34 1.00
C ILE A 56 -9.26 -19.40 0.92
N ASP A 57 -10.53 -19.00 0.96
CA ASP A 57 -11.67 -19.91 0.86
C ASP A 57 -11.67 -20.70 -0.45
N ARG A 58 -11.38 -20.05 -1.59
CA ARG A 58 -11.23 -20.73 -2.88
C ARG A 58 -10.08 -21.75 -2.90
N ARG A 59 -9.05 -21.57 -2.09
CA ARG A 59 -7.92 -22.51 -1.98
C ARG A 59 -8.29 -23.68 -1.08
N LEU A 60 -8.95 -23.43 0.05
CA LEU A 60 -9.44 -24.46 0.97
C LEU A 60 -10.54 -25.31 0.34
N ASN A 61 -11.43 -24.74 -0.47
CA ASN A 61 -12.48 -25.51 -1.14
C ASN A 61 -11.96 -26.53 -2.16
N LYS A 62 -10.68 -26.47 -2.55
CA LYS A 62 -10.05 -27.42 -3.47
C LYS A 62 -9.41 -28.61 -2.75
N THR A 63 -9.12 -28.49 -1.45
CA THR A 63 -8.31 -29.44 -0.67
C THR A 63 -8.64 -29.33 0.82
N GLU A 64 -8.77 -30.44 1.55
CA GLU A 64 -9.03 -30.42 3.01
C GLU A 64 -8.00 -29.60 3.82
N GLN A 65 -6.77 -29.47 3.31
CA GLN A 65 -5.72 -28.65 3.89
C GLN A 65 -4.93 -27.94 2.79
N VAL A 66 -4.57 -26.67 3.01
CA VAL A 66 -3.69 -25.91 2.11
C VAL A 66 -2.46 -25.41 2.86
N GLU A 67 -1.29 -25.63 2.29
CA GLU A 67 -0.04 -25.00 2.75
C GLU A 67 0.14 -23.67 2.01
N MET A 68 0.46 -22.60 2.75
CA MET A 68 0.69 -21.27 2.19
C MET A 68 1.94 -20.65 2.80
N GLU A 69 2.76 -20.04 1.95
CA GLU A 69 3.89 -19.24 2.40
C GLU A 69 3.37 -17.85 2.81
N LEU A 70 3.47 -17.54 4.10
CA LEU A 70 2.83 -16.36 4.68
C LEU A 70 3.45 -15.04 4.19
N LYS A 71 4.75 -15.01 3.86
CA LYS A 71 5.39 -13.79 3.37
C LYS A 71 4.86 -13.40 1.99
N ASP A 72 4.71 -14.35 1.06
CA ASP A 72 4.06 -14.13 -0.24
C ASP A 72 2.59 -13.71 -0.06
N LEU A 73 1.86 -14.43 0.80
CA LEU A 73 0.45 -14.16 1.06
C LEU A 73 0.21 -12.73 1.56
N PHE A 74 0.98 -12.28 2.56
CA PHE A 74 0.85 -10.93 3.09
C PHE A 74 1.50 -9.87 2.19
N ALA A 75 2.49 -10.21 1.37
CA ALA A 75 3.01 -9.32 0.34
C ALA A 75 1.95 -8.98 -0.72
N ARG A 76 1.18 -9.99 -1.16
CA ARG A 76 0.01 -9.80 -2.06
C ARG A 76 -1.05 -8.92 -1.42
N TYR A 77 -1.43 -9.21 -0.18
CA TYR A 77 -2.42 -8.42 0.56
C TYR A 77 -2.01 -6.95 0.68
N THR A 78 -0.81 -6.67 1.19
CA THR A 78 -0.34 -5.30 1.38
C THR A 78 -0.17 -4.55 0.06
N THR A 79 0.28 -5.24 -1.00
CA THR A 79 0.37 -4.66 -2.36
C THR A 79 -1.01 -4.29 -2.88
N GLN A 80 -2.00 -5.16 -2.75
CA GLN A 80 -3.38 -4.89 -3.17
C GLN A 80 -4.00 -3.73 -2.37
N VAL A 81 -3.74 -3.65 -1.06
CA VAL A 81 -4.16 -2.53 -0.22
C VAL A 81 -3.59 -1.21 -0.75
N VAL A 82 -2.29 -1.17 -1.06
CA VAL A 82 -1.66 0.06 -1.58
C VAL A 82 -2.18 0.41 -2.99
N ALA A 83 -2.35 -0.58 -3.87
CA ALA A 83 -2.92 -0.38 -5.21
C ALA A 83 -4.33 0.22 -5.14
N SER A 84 -5.19 -0.36 -4.31
CA SER A 84 -6.58 0.07 -4.16
C SER A 84 -6.69 1.40 -3.40
N ALA A 85 -6.12 1.48 -2.20
CA ALA A 85 -6.27 2.66 -1.34
C ALA A 85 -5.41 3.85 -1.81
N GLY A 86 -4.17 3.60 -2.22
CA GLY A 86 -3.24 4.67 -2.61
C GLY A 86 -3.44 5.17 -4.05
N PHE A 87 -3.71 4.25 -4.98
CA PHE A 87 -3.76 4.56 -6.41
C PHE A 87 -5.15 4.42 -7.03
N GLY A 88 -6.12 3.84 -6.32
CA GLY A 88 -7.47 3.62 -6.85
C GLY A 88 -7.51 2.57 -7.97
N VAL A 89 -6.54 1.65 -8.02
CA VAL A 89 -6.43 0.64 -9.07
C VAL A 89 -6.46 -0.77 -8.49
N ASN A 90 -6.82 -1.75 -9.32
CA ASN A 90 -6.70 -3.15 -8.96
C ASN A 90 -5.25 -3.62 -9.23
N GLY A 91 -4.57 -4.14 -8.19
CA GLY A 91 -3.23 -4.72 -8.31
C GLY A 91 -3.21 -6.17 -8.78
N PHE A 92 -4.38 -6.79 -8.97
CA PHE A 92 -4.57 -8.18 -9.41
C PHE A 92 -3.75 -9.20 -8.59
N CYS A 93 -3.66 -8.99 -7.28
CA CYS A 93 -2.86 -9.83 -6.38
C CYS A 93 -3.55 -11.16 -5.98
N PHE A 94 -4.87 -11.26 -6.18
CA PHE A 94 -5.75 -12.36 -5.74
C PHE A 94 -6.62 -12.94 -6.85
#